data_AF-A0A2X2JXQ4-F1
#
_entry.id   AF-A0A2X2JXQ4-F1
#
_cell.length_a   1.000
_cell.length_b   1.000
_cell.length_c   1.000
_cell.angle_alpha   90.00
_cell.angle_beta   90.00
_cell.angle_gamma   90.00
#
_symmetry.space_group_name_H-M   'P 1'
#
loop_
_entity.id
_entity.type
_entity.pdbx_description
1 polymer ?
#
loop_
_entity_poly.entity_id
_entity_poly.type
_entity_poly.pdbx_seq_one_letter_code
_entity_poly.pdbx_strand_id
1 'polypeptide(L)'
;MKKQIISLGALAVASSLFTWDNKADAIVTKDYSKESRVNENSKYDTPIPDWYLGSILNRLGDQIYYAKELTNKYEYGEKEYKQAIDKLMTRVLGEDHYLLEKKKAQYEAYKKWFEKHKSENPHSSLKKIKFDDFDLYRLTKKEYNELHQSLKEAVDEFNSEVKNIQSKQKDLLPYDEATENRVTNGIYDFVCEIDTLYAAYFNHSQYGHNAKELRAKLDIILGDAKDPVRITNERIRKEMMDDLNSIIDDFFMDTNMNRPLNITKFNPNIHDYTNKPENRDNFDKLVKETREAVANADESWKTRTVKITVNLKQNLLL
;
A
#
# COMPACT_ATOMS: atom_id res chain seq x y z
N MET A 1 0.60 27.34 -0.87
CA MET A 1 -0.18 26.10 -1.07
C MET A 1 -1.11 25.91 0.13
N LYS A 2 -2.42 26.11 -0.05
CA LYS A 2 -3.43 25.85 0.99
C LYS A 2 -3.50 24.34 1.21
N LYS A 3 -2.96 23.84 2.32
CA LYS A 3 -3.25 22.48 2.80
C LYS A 3 -4.74 22.47 3.13
N GLN A 4 -5.54 21.82 2.30
CA GLN A 4 -6.93 21.52 2.65
C GLN A 4 -6.87 20.73 3.95
N ILE A 5 -7.53 21.26 4.99
CA ILE A 5 -7.79 20.55 6.23
C ILE A 5 -8.35 19.20 5.78
N ILE A 6 -7.67 18.11 6.14
CA ILE A 6 -8.23 16.76 6.02
C ILE A 6 -9.44 16.81 6.95
N SER A 7 -10.59 17.21 6.41
CA SER A 7 -11.81 17.27 7.20
C SER A 7 -12.00 15.87 7.75
N LEU A 8 -12.45 15.74 9.00
CA LEU A 8 -12.78 14.44 9.58
C LEU A 8 -13.77 13.63 8.69
N GLY A 9 -14.40 14.25 7.68
CA GLY A 9 -15.11 13.55 6.61
C GLY A 9 -14.22 12.67 5.72
N ALA A 10 -12.96 13.04 5.46
CA ALA A 10 -11.99 12.20 4.74
C ALA A 10 -11.49 11.00 5.57
N LEU A 11 -11.49 11.10 6.91
CA LEU A 11 -11.20 9.97 7.82
C LEU A 11 -12.30 8.92 7.80
N ALA A 12 -13.57 9.33 7.67
CA ALA A 12 -14.71 8.43 7.48
C ALA A 12 -14.76 7.75 6.10
N VAL A 13 -14.07 8.30 5.09
CA VAL A 13 -13.87 7.65 3.77
C VAL A 13 -12.66 6.72 3.80
N ALA A 14 -11.64 7.00 4.61
CA ALA A 14 -10.47 6.12 4.74
C ALA A 14 -10.79 4.79 5.45
N SER A 15 -11.85 4.71 6.26
CA SER A 15 -12.27 3.47 6.92
C SER A 15 -13.01 2.49 6.00
N SER A 16 -13.51 2.91 4.83
CA SER A 16 -14.18 2.02 3.87
C SER A 16 -13.23 1.35 2.87
N LEU A 17 -11.96 1.75 2.81
CA LEU A 17 -11.04 1.32 1.74
C LEU A 17 -10.21 0.06 2.05
N PHE A 18 -10.28 -0.51 3.26
CA PHE A 18 -9.30 -1.52 3.66
C PHE A 18 -9.90 -2.75 4.33
N THR A 19 -10.21 -3.74 3.52
CA THR A 19 -10.16 -5.14 3.91
C THR A 19 -9.39 -5.88 2.84
N TRP A 20 -8.41 -6.69 3.26
CA TRP A 20 -7.72 -7.71 2.44
C TRP A 20 -8.65 -8.77 1.81
N ASP A 21 -9.95 -8.65 2.03
CA ASP A 21 -10.99 -9.56 1.59
C ASP A 21 -12.24 -8.69 1.33
N ASN A 22 -12.58 -8.39 0.05
CA ASN A 22 -13.67 -7.50 -0.43
C ASN A 22 -14.85 -7.24 0.54
N LYS A 23 -14.65 -6.43 1.58
CA LYS A 23 -15.64 -6.07 2.60
C LYS A 23 -15.37 -4.67 3.16
N ALA A 24 -15.35 -3.69 2.26
CA ALA A 24 -15.57 -2.28 2.62
C ALA A 24 -16.79 -2.11 3.57
N ASP A 25 -17.79 -3.00 3.46
CA ASP A 25 -19.00 -3.04 4.30
C ASP A 25 -18.78 -3.46 5.76
N ALA A 26 -17.69 -4.17 6.09
CA ALA A 26 -17.53 -4.76 7.42
C ALA A 26 -16.99 -3.77 8.48
N ILE A 27 -16.34 -2.68 8.07
CA ILE A 27 -15.80 -1.66 9.00
C ILE A 27 -16.83 -0.56 9.28
N VAL A 28 -17.66 -0.21 8.30
CA VAL A 28 -18.72 0.82 8.45
C VAL A 28 -19.81 0.38 9.44
N THR A 29 -19.98 -0.92 9.67
CA THR A 29 -21.01 -1.50 10.55
C THR A 29 -20.50 -2.00 11.90
N LYS A 30 -19.18 -2.04 12.11
CA LYS A 30 -18.60 -2.53 13.36
C LYS A 30 -18.50 -1.38 14.37
N ASP A 31 -19.14 -1.55 15.52
CA ASP A 31 -19.10 -0.59 16.61
C ASP A 31 -17.74 -0.70 17.33
N TYR A 32 -16.88 0.31 17.13
CA TYR A 32 -15.58 0.45 17.80
C TYR A 32 -15.65 1.35 19.05
N SER A 33 -16.85 1.76 19.48
CA SER A 33 -17.04 2.71 20.59
C SER A 33 -16.38 2.30 21.91
N LYS A 34 -16.16 0.99 22.12
CA LYS A 34 -15.51 0.44 23.32
C LYS A 34 -14.00 0.25 23.21
N GLU A 35 -13.43 0.49 22.03
CA GLU A 35 -12.00 0.28 21.77
C GLU A 35 -11.15 1.53 22.09
N SER A 36 -11.79 2.70 22.19
CA SER A 36 -11.11 3.93 22.61
C SER A 36 -10.66 3.84 24.06
N ARG A 37 -9.42 4.29 24.33
CA ARG A 37 -8.89 4.43 25.70
C ARG A 37 -9.18 5.80 26.33
N VAL A 38 -9.93 6.66 25.66
CA VAL A 38 -10.31 7.96 26.22
C VAL A 38 -11.32 7.76 27.35
N ASN A 39 -11.05 8.38 28.51
CA ASN A 39 -11.96 8.28 29.64
C ASN A 39 -13.25 9.08 29.34
N GLU A 40 -14.41 8.48 29.60
CA GLU A 40 -15.70 9.14 29.32
C GLU A 40 -15.83 10.50 30.03
N ASN A 41 -15.25 10.63 31.22
CA ASN A 41 -15.30 11.86 32.01
C ASN A 41 -14.33 12.95 31.52
N SER A 42 -13.41 12.65 30.60
CA SER A 42 -12.46 13.63 30.06
C SER A 42 -13.13 14.72 29.23
N LYS A 43 -14.32 14.46 28.70
CA LYS A 43 -15.14 15.45 27.97
C LYS A 43 -15.58 16.65 28.82
N TYR A 44 -15.53 16.53 30.15
CA TYR A 44 -15.92 17.57 31.09
C TYR A 44 -14.77 18.47 31.56
N ASP A 45 -13.54 18.18 31.13
CA ASP A 45 -12.36 18.99 31.45
C ASP A 45 -12.33 20.32 30.65
N THR A 46 -11.28 21.11 30.87
CA THR A 46 -11.01 22.40 30.25
C THR A 46 -10.91 22.24 28.73
N PRO A 47 -11.78 22.93 27.96
CA PRO A 47 -11.70 22.96 26.50
C PRO A 47 -10.36 23.55 26.02
N ILE A 48 -9.86 23.01 24.93
CA ILE A 48 -8.77 23.63 24.17
C ILE A 48 -9.31 24.92 23.54
N PRO A 49 -8.56 26.04 23.61
CA PRO A 49 -8.97 27.28 22.95
C PRO A 49 -9.14 27.10 21.44
N ASP A 50 -10.19 27.71 20.87
CA ASP A 50 -10.56 27.58 19.46
C ASP A 50 -9.40 27.86 18.49
N TRP A 51 -8.60 28.89 18.80
CA TRP A 51 -7.44 29.28 17.98
C TRP A 51 -6.35 28.19 17.91
N TYR A 52 -6.31 27.28 18.89
CA TYR A 52 -5.33 26.19 18.97
C TYR A 52 -5.91 24.83 18.55
N LEU A 53 -7.23 24.66 18.61
CA LEU A 53 -7.92 23.40 18.35
C LEU A 53 -7.60 22.82 16.97
N GLY A 54 -7.58 23.64 15.92
CA GLY A 54 -7.27 23.17 14.56
C GLY A 54 -5.87 22.54 14.45
N SER A 55 -4.87 23.09 15.14
CA SER A 55 -3.51 22.52 15.16
C SER A 55 -3.48 21.16 15.87
N ILE A 56 -4.25 21.03 16.95
CA ILE A 56 -4.39 19.78 17.70
C ILE A 56 -5.08 18.70 16.87
N LEU A 57 -6.17 19.04 16.17
CA LEU A 57 -6.88 18.11 15.30
C LEU A 57 -5.99 17.63 14.14
N ASN A 58 -5.22 18.52 13.53
CA ASN A 58 -4.26 18.13 12.49
C ASN A 58 -3.22 17.14 13.02
N ARG A 59 -2.67 17.36 14.23
CA ARG A 59 -1.71 16.42 14.83
C ARG A 59 -2.32 15.05 15.08
N LEU A 60 -3.55 14.98 15.60
CA LEU A 60 -4.25 13.72 15.78
C LEU A 60 -4.51 13.02 14.43
N GLY A 61 -4.91 13.79 13.42
CA GLY A 61 -5.08 13.31 12.05
C GLY A 61 -3.79 12.73 11.47
N ASP A 62 -2.66 13.42 11.64
CA ASP A 62 -1.34 12.95 11.21
C ASP A 62 -0.93 11.65 11.92
N GLN A 63 -1.23 11.51 13.22
CA GLN A 63 -0.95 10.28 13.98
C GLN A 63 -1.79 9.10 13.51
N ILE A 64 -3.08 9.31 13.28
CA ILE A 64 -3.98 8.27 12.75
C ILE A 64 -3.54 7.87 11.34
N TYR A 65 -3.24 8.86 10.49
CA TYR A 65 -2.73 8.62 9.13
C TYR A 65 -1.45 7.81 9.17
N TYR A 66 -0.46 8.23 9.96
CA TYR A 66 0.80 7.51 10.11
C TYR A 66 0.62 6.05 10.56
N ALA A 67 -0.24 5.81 11.56
CA ALA A 67 -0.51 4.46 12.04
C ALA A 67 -1.21 3.58 10.99
N LYS A 68 -2.11 4.16 10.17
CA LYS A 68 -2.75 3.47 9.03
C LYS A 68 -1.72 3.17 7.92
N GLU A 69 -0.90 4.14 7.56
CA GLU A 69 0.15 3.92 6.54
C GLU A 69 1.18 2.88 6.99
N LEU A 70 1.45 2.80 8.30
CA LEU A 70 2.34 1.79 8.85
C LEU A 70 1.84 0.38 8.56
N THR A 71 0.54 0.11 8.63
CA THR A 71 -0.03 -1.22 8.36
C THR A 71 -0.15 -1.53 6.86
N ASN A 72 -0.14 -0.51 6.01
CA ASN A 72 -0.17 -0.65 4.55
C ASN A 72 1.20 -0.87 3.91
N LYS A 73 2.29 -0.80 4.69
CA LYS A 73 3.62 -1.08 4.16
C LYS A 73 3.69 -2.51 3.61
N TYR A 74 4.18 -2.64 2.39
CA TYR A 74 4.32 -3.92 1.70
C TYR A 74 5.04 -4.98 2.55
N GLU A 75 6.08 -4.56 3.30
CA GLU A 75 6.85 -5.46 4.17
C GLU A 75 6.05 -6.13 5.30
N TYR A 76 4.87 -5.62 5.63
CA TYR A 76 3.96 -6.20 6.62
C TYR A 76 2.78 -6.93 5.98
N GLY A 77 2.76 -7.13 4.66
CA GLY A 77 1.75 -7.94 3.95
C GLY A 77 1.81 -9.44 4.29
N GLU A 78 2.80 -9.88 5.07
CA GLU A 78 2.95 -11.27 5.47
C GLU A 78 1.93 -11.71 6.52
N LYS A 79 1.47 -12.95 6.41
CA LYS A 79 0.49 -13.55 7.33
C LYS A 79 0.92 -13.49 8.79
N GLU A 80 2.22 -13.49 9.07
CA GLU A 80 2.79 -13.38 10.41
C GLU A 80 2.47 -12.06 11.10
N TYR A 81 2.38 -10.97 10.34
CA TYR A 81 2.09 -9.65 10.89
C TYR A 81 0.59 -9.40 11.06
N LYS A 82 -0.28 -10.27 10.52
CA LYS A 82 -1.73 -10.10 10.53
C LYS A 82 -2.28 -9.74 11.91
N GLN A 83 -1.87 -10.48 12.95
CA GLN A 83 -2.37 -10.22 14.31
C GLN A 83 -1.90 -8.87 14.85
N ALA A 84 -0.64 -8.48 14.58
CA ALA A 84 -0.10 -7.19 15.01
C ALA A 84 -0.81 -6.03 14.29
N ILE A 85 -1.04 -6.18 12.98
CA ILE A 85 -1.82 -5.23 12.16
C ILE A 85 -3.25 -5.11 12.69
N ASP A 86 -3.94 -6.23 12.92
CA ASP A 86 -5.32 -6.25 13.41
C ASP A 86 -5.44 -5.52 14.75
N LYS A 87 -4.48 -5.71 15.66
CA LYS A 87 -4.42 -5.01 16.95
C LYS A 87 -4.20 -3.50 16.79
N LEU A 88 -3.22 -3.09 15.98
CA LEU A 88 -2.94 -1.68 15.71
C LEU A 88 -4.16 -1.01 15.09
N MET A 89 -4.74 -1.62 14.05
CA MET A 89 -5.92 -1.09 13.36
C MET A 89 -7.14 -1.00 14.27
N THR A 90 -7.39 -2.01 15.10
CA THR A 90 -8.50 -1.98 16.07
C THR A 90 -8.39 -0.79 17.00
N ARG A 91 -7.18 -0.49 17.50
CA ARG A 91 -6.94 0.66 18.36
C ARG A 91 -7.05 1.99 17.64
N VAL A 92 -6.46 2.11 16.46
CA VAL A 92 -6.55 3.34 15.65
C VAL A 92 -8.00 3.64 15.29
N LEU A 93 -8.77 2.63 14.88
CA LEU A 93 -10.20 2.77 14.56
C LEU A 93 -11.04 3.10 15.80
N GLY A 94 -10.69 2.56 16.99
CA GLY A 94 -11.31 2.96 18.25
C GLY A 94 -11.18 4.45 18.54
N GLU A 95 -9.98 5.01 18.39
CA GLU A 95 -9.74 6.45 18.63
C GLU A 95 -10.33 7.34 17.53
N ASP A 96 -10.30 6.91 16.27
CA ASP A 96 -10.97 7.60 15.16
C ASP A 96 -12.50 7.63 15.37
N HIS A 97 -13.08 6.50 15.81
CA HIS A 97 -14.49 6.39 16.13
C HIS A 97 -14.90 7.31 17.29
N TYR A 98 -14.06 7.44 18.33
CA TYR A 98 -14.29 8.40 19.42
C TYR A 98 -14.43 9.85 18.90
N LEU A 99 -13.52 10.28 18.03
CA LEU A 99 -13.55 11.61 17.42
C LEU A 99 -14.78 11.79 16.53
N LEU A 100 -15.17 10.74 15.78
CA LEU A 100 -16.35 10.74 14.93
C LEU A 100 -17.65 10.91 15.73
N GLU A 101 -17.84 10.13 16.79
CA GLU A 101 -19.02 10.23 17.67
C GLU A 101 -19.09 11.61 18.34
N LYS A 102 -17.93 12.16 18.73
CA LYS A 102 -17.86 13.51 19.27
C LYS A 102 -18.24 14.57 18.23
N LYS A 103 -17.78 14.44 16.98
CA LYS A 103 -18.19 15.31 15.86
C LYS A 103 -19.70 15.21 15.59
N LYS A 104 -20.28 14.00 15.59
CA LYS A 104 -21.73 13.79 15.45
C LYS A 104 -22.52 14.52 16.54
N ALA A 105 -22.14 14.32 17.80
CA ALA A 105 -22.81 14.98 18.94
C ALA A 105 -22.74 16.51 18.86
N GLN A 106 -21.58 17.06 18.45
CA GLN A 106 -21.42 18.51 18.25
C GLN A 106 -22.21 19.03 17.05
N TYR A 107 -22.32 18.24 15.98
CA TYR A 107 -23.14 18.60 14.83
C TYR A 107 -24.63 18.66 15.18
N GLU A 108 -25.13 17.74 16.01
CA GLU A 108 -26.50 17.81 16.53
C GLU A 108 -26.76 19.07 17.35
N ALA A 109 -25.79 19.47 18.19
CA ALA A 109 -25.87 20.73 18.93
C ALA A 109 -25.84 21.95 18.00
N TYR A 110 -24.95 21.94 17.00
CA TYR A 110 -24.86 22.98 15.97
C TYR A 110 -26.18 23.14 15.21
N LYS A 111 -26.82 22.03 14.80
CA LYS A 111 -28.12 22.08 14.11
C LYS A 111 -29.15 22.83 14.96
N LYS A 112 -29.28 22.48 16.24
CA LYS A 112 -30.22 23.16 17.16
C LYS A 112 -29.90 24.65 17.32
N TRP A 113 -28.62 24.99 17.47
CA TRP A 113 -28.18 26.38 17.55
C TRP A 113 -28.49 27.16 16.26
N PHE A 114 -28.24 26.56 15.09
CA PHE A 114 -28.46 27.18 13.79
C PHE A 114 -29.94 27.50 13.55
N GLU A 115 -30.85 26.56 13.86
CA GLU A 115 -32.30 26.80 13.73
C GLU A 115 -32.77 27.94 14.64
N LYS A 116 -32.26 27.99 15.88
CA LYS A 116 -32.53 29.09 16.82
C LYS A 116 -32.00 30.42 16.28
N HIS A 117 -30.75 30.46 15.84
CA HIS A 117 -30.12 31.66 15.30
C HIS A 117 -30.87 32.20 14.06
N LYS A 118 -31.33 31.32 13.16
CA LYS A 118 -32.16 31.70 12.01
C LYS A 118 -33.52 32.24 12.39
N SER A 119 -34.16 31.64 13.40
CA SER A 119 -35.44 32.11 13.92
C SER A 119 -35.32 33.50 14.56
N GLU A 120 -34.23 33.75 15.28
CA GLU A 120 -33.94 35.05 15.91
C GLU A 120 -33.42 36.10 14.90
N ASN A 121 -32.86 35.66 13.76
CA ASN A 121 -32.25 36.53 12.74
C ASN A 121 -32.73 36.13 11.33
N PRO A 122 -34.00 36.42 10.96
CA PRO A 122 -34.60 35.94 9.71
C PRO A 122 -33.86 36.41 8.44
N HIS A 123 -33.22 37.58 8.50
CA HIS A 123 -32.47 38.17 7.39
C HIS A 123 -31.00 37.73 7.32
N SER A 124 -30.54 36.84 8.22
CA SER A 124 -29.18 36.34 8.20
C SER A 124 -28.87 35.61 6.90
N SER A 125 -27.75 35.92 6.24
CA SER A 125 -27.28 35.22 5.03
C SER A 125 -26.54 33.91 5.35
N LEU A 126 -26.35 33.59 6.63
CA LEU A 126 -25.65 32.39 7.10
C LEU A 126 -26.31 31.13 6.52
N LYS A 127 -25.52 30.23 5.93
CA LYS A 127 -26.00 28.94 5.41
C LYS A 127 -25.68 27.82 6.40
N LYS A 128 -26.54 26.81 6.43
CA LYS A 128 -26.32 25.61 7.24
C LYS A 128 -25.15 24.85 6.67
N ILE A 129 -24.18 24.53 7.53
CA ILE A 129 -23.01 23.74 7.17
C ILE A 129 -23.41 22.26 7.14
N LYS A 130 -22.94 21.53 6.13
CA LYS A 130 -23.14 20.08 6.03
C LYS A 130 -22.21 19.35 7.01
N PHE A 131 -22.51 18.10 7.35
CA PHE A 131 -21.70 17.33 8.28
C PHE A 131 -20.23 17.19 7.83
N ASP A 132 -20.01 17.00 6.53
CA ASP A 132 -18.65 16.81 5.97
C ASP A 132 -17.78 18.06 6.07
N ASP A 133 -18.41 19.22 5.96
CA ASP A 133 -17.80 20.56 6.07
C ASP A 133 -17.74 21.07 7.52
N PHE A 134 -18.36 20.35 8.46
CA PHE A 134 -18.41 20.72 9.86
C PHE A 134 -17.16 20.20 10.60
N ASP A 135 -16.41 21.11 11.21
CA ASP A 135 -15.26 20.77 12.04
C ASP A 135 -15.67 20.57 13.51
N LEU A 136 -14.91 19.71 14.19
CA LEU A 136 -15.03 19.55 15.63
C LEU A 136 -14.58 20.85 16.30
N TYR A 137 -15.48 21.50 17.04
CA TYR A 137 -15.25 22.82 17.63
C TYR A 137 -14.97 22.77 19.14
N ARG A 138 -15.08 21.60 19.77
CA ARG A 138 -14.76 21.44 21.20
C ARG A 138 -14.04 20.12 21.49
N LEU A 139 -12.82 20.19 21.99
CA LEU A 139 -12.05 19.05 22.51
C LEU A 139 -11.35 19.50 23.79
N THR A 140 -11.31 18.69 24.84
CA THR A 140 -10.57 19.05 26.06
C THR A 140 -9.10 18.67 25.94
N LYS A 141 -8.24 19.32 26.73
CA LYS A 141 -6.81 18.99 26.79
C LYS A 141 -6.59 17.54 27.24
N LYS A 142 -7.46 17.04 28.12
CA LYS A 142 -7.39 15.68 28.64
C LYS A 142 -7.74 14.65 27.56
N GLU A 143 -8.80 14.89 26.80
CA GLU A 143 -9.15 14.03 25.65
C GLU A 143 -8.00 13.95 24.64
N TYR A 144 -7.40 15.09 24.28
CA TYR A 144 -6.25 15.11 23.39
C TYR A 144 -5.07 14.28 23.93
N ASN A 145 -4.71 14.45 25.20
CA ASN A 145 -3.60 13.73 25.79
C ASN A 145 -3.85 12.22 25.83
N GLU A 146 -5.08 11.81 26.14
CA GLU A 146 -5.48 10.40 26.17
C GLU A 146 -5.45 9.78 24.76
N LEU A 147 -6.00 10.47 23.75
CA LEU A 147 -5.91 10.05 22.34
C LEU A 147 -4.46 9.93 21.87
N HIS A 148 -3.65 10.96 22.13
CA HIS A 148 -2.24 11.00 21.75
C HIS A 148 -1.46 9.84 22.36
N GLN A 149 -1.65 9.61 23.66
CA GLN A 149 -0.99 8.53 24.39
C GLN A 149 -1.44 7.16 23.90
N SER A 150 -2.75 6.98 23.67
CA SER A 150 -3.33 5.74 23.16
C SER A 150 -2.76 5.34 21.79
N LEU A 151 -2.70 6.29 20.85
CA LEU A 151 -2.14 6.08 19.52
C LEU A 151 -0.64 5.79 19.57
N LYS A 152 0.10 6.52 20.42
CA LYS A 152 1.53 6.27 20.62
C LYS A 152 1.80 4.87 21.16
N GLU A 153 1.10 4.47 22.22
CA GLU A 153 1.21 3.13 22.79
C GLU A 153 0.90 2.04 21.78
N ALA A 154 -0.13 2.23 20.94
CA ALA A 154 -0.49 1.26 19.91
C ALA A 154 0.62 1.07 18.87
N VAL A 155 1.26 2.17 18.45
CA VAL A 155 2.41 2.12 17.52
C VAL A 155 3.65 1.49 18.18
N ASP A 156 3.93 1.84 19.44
CA ASP A 156 5.07 1.27 20.18
C ASP A 156 4.89 -0.24 20.41
N GLU A 157 3.67 -0.68 20.72
CA GLU A 157 3.29 -2.09 20.85
C GLU A 157 3.45 -2.82 19.49
N PHE A 158 2.90 -2.26 18.41
CA PHE A 158 3.05 -2.81 17.07
C PHE A 158 4.52 -3.00 16.68
N ASN A 159 5.35 -1.98 16.86
CA ASN A 159 6.79 -2.06 16.55
C ASN A 159 7.51 -3.13 17.39
N SER A 160 7.09 -3.32 18.64
CA SER A 160 7.63 -4.35 19.52
C SER A 160 7.23 -5.76 19.07
N GLU A 161 5.97 -5.94 18.65
CA GLU A 161 5.48 -7.20 18.10
C GLU A 161 6.16 -7.55 16.77
N VAL A 162 6.33 -6.57 15.87
CA VAL A 162 7.06 -6.74 14.61
C VAL A 162 8.48 -7.24 14.86
N LYS A 163 9.22 -6.60 15.78
CA LYS A 163 10.58 -7.06 16.15
C LYS A 163 10.60 -8.49 16.69
N ASN A 164 9.59 -8.87 17.47
CA ASN A 164 9.47 -10.22 18.01
C ASN A 164 9.11 -11.27 16.94
N ILE A 165 8.33 -10.88 15.93
CA ILE A 165 8.04 -11.73 14.77
C ILE A 165 9.32 -11.95 13.95
N GLN A 166 10.01 -10.87 13.62
CA GLN A 166 11.25 -10.90 12.83
C GLN A 166 12.39 -11.64 13.51
N SER A 167 12.47 -11.61 14.84
CA SER A 167 13.48 -12.39 15.58
C SER A 167 13.24 -13.90 15.53
N LYS A 168 11.98 -14.33 15.32
CA LYS A 168 11.58 -15.73 15.20
C LYS A 168 11.65 -16.24 13.76
N GLN A 169 11.51 -15.35 12.78
CA GLN A 169 11.54 -15.67 11.36
C GLN A 169 12.64 -14.90 10.63
N LYS A 170 13.76 -15.59 10.38
CA LYS A 170 14.98 -14.97 9.84
C LYS A 170 14.79 -14.35 8.44
N ASP A 171 13.91 -14.92 7.63
CA ASP A 171 13.61 -14.44 6.28
C ASP A 171 12.79 -13.15 6.26
N LEU A 172 12.13 -12.81 7.38
CA LEU A 172 11.42 -11.54 7.59
C LEU A 172 12.29 -10.45 8.22
N LEU A 173 13.52 -10.78 8.64
CA LEU A 173 14.43 -9.80 9.23
C LEU A 173 14.84 -8.76 8.16
N PRO A 174 14.67 -7.45 8.45
CA PRO A 174 15.05 -6.42 7.50
C PRO A 174 16.55 -6.46 7.20
N TYR A 175 16.90 -6.25 5.94
CA TYR A 175 18.26 -6.02 5.51
C TYR A 175 18.82 -4.70 6.07
N ASP A 176 20.14 -4.61 6.16
CA ASP A 176 20.79 -3.31 6.18
C ASP A 176 20.68 -2.62 4.81
N GLU A 177 20.87 -1.31 4.78
CA GLU A 177 20.72 -0.48 3.58
C GLU A 177 21.62 -0.95 2.42
N ALA A 178 22.86 -1.36 2.71
CA ALA A 178 23.79 -1.83 1.68
C ALA A 178 23.31 -3.15 1.05
N THR A 179 22.77 -4.05 1.87
CA THR A 179 22.23 -5.33 1.43
C THR A 179 20.93 -5.14 0.66
N GLU A 180 20.00 -4.31 1.15
CA GLU A 180 18.77 -3.95 0.44
C GLU A 180 19.07 -3.39 -0.95
N ASN A 181 20.01 -2.44 -1.05
CA ASN A 181 20.43 -1.87 -2.33
C ASN A 181 21.01 -2.92 -3.29
N ARG A 182 21.90 -3.79 -2.79
CA ARG A 182 22.51 -4.85 -3.60
C ARG A 182 21.46 -5.84 -4.11
N VAL A 183 20.55 -6.26 -3.24
CA VAL A 183 19.49 -7.21 -3.57
C VAL A 183 18.50 -6.60 -4.56
N THR A 184 18.11 -5.34 -4.34
CA THR A 184 17.26 -4.58 -5.25
C THR A 184 17.87 -4.48 -6.64
N ASN A 185 19.15 -4.10 -6.75
CA ASN A 185 19.85 -4.08 -8.03
C ASN A 185 19.87 -5.46 -8.71
N GLY A 186 20.05 -6.54 -7.95
CA GLY A 186 19.98 -7.90 -8.47
C GLY A 186 18.60 -8.28 -9.05
N ILE A 187 17.51 -7.79 -8.46
CA ILE A 187 16.16 -7.98 -8.98
C ILE A 187 15.95 -7.16 -10.25
N TYR A 188 16.34 -5.89 -10.26
CA TYR A 188 16.21 -5.04 -11.46
C TYR A 188 17.08 -5.51 -12.62
N ASP A 189 18.22 -6.15 -12.33
CA ASP A 189 19.03 -6.85 -13.31
C ASP A 189 18.25 -7.97 -14.04
N PHE A 190 17.37 -8.67 -13.32
CA PHE A 190 16.48 -9.69 -13.89
C PHE A 190 15.28 -9.06 -14.62
N VAL A 191 14.76 -7.94 -14.11
CA VAL A 191 13.73 -7.15 -14.80
C VAL A 191 14.19 -6.72 -16.20
N CYS A 192 15.48 -6.37 -16.37
CA CYS A 192 16.03 -6.06 -17.68
C CYS A 192 15.94 -7.24 -18.69
N GLU A 193 15.89 -8.49 -18.24
CA GLU A 193 15.65 -9.64 -19.13
C GLU A 193 14.18 -9.70 -19.58
N ILE A 194 13.25 -9.37 -18.69
CA ILE A 194 11.82 -9.26 -19.00
C ILE A 194 11.56 -8.11 -19.97
N ASP A 195 12.24 -6.97 -19.79
CA ASP A 195 12.17 -5.84 -20.71
C ASP A 195 12.69 -6.21 -22.11
N THR A 196 13.68 -7.10 -22.22
CA THR A 196 14.12 -7.65 -23.50
C THR A 196 13.01 -8.47 -24.17
N LEU A 197 12.31 -9.33 -23.43
CA LEU A 197 11.18 -10.09 -23.97
C LEU A 197 10.06 -9.16 -24.45
N TYR A 198 9.73 -8.15 -23.64
CA TYR A 198 8.77 -7.12 -24.04
C TYR A 198 9.21 -6.43 -25.32
N ALA A 199 10.44 -5.91 -25.38
CA ALA A 199 11.01 -5.26 -26.56
C ALA A 199 11.00 -6.16 -27.81
N ALA A 200 11.28 -7.45 -27.64
CA ALA A 200 11.29 -8.41 -28.74
C ALA A 200 9.91 -8.71 -29.30
N TYR A 201 8.83 -8.58 -28.51
CA TYR A 201 7.51 -9.06 -28.92
C TYR A 201 6.38 -8.02 -28.89
N PHE A 202 6.54 -6.83 -28.31
CA PHE A 202 5.44 -5.84 -28.14
C PHE A 202 4.73 -5.42 -29.44
N ASN A 203 5.46 -5.37 -30.55
CA ASN A 203 4.96 -5.08 -31.90
C ASN A 203 4.85 -6.34 -32.79
N HIS A 204 5.01 -7.53 -32.23
CA HIS A 204 4.85 -8.78 -32.99
C HIS A 204 3.37 -8.99 -33.34
N SER A 205 3.08 -9.33 -34.58
CA SER A 205 1.71 -9.50 -35.08
C SER A 205 0.91 -10.54 -34.29
N GLN A 206 1.56 -11.64 -33.90
CA GLN A 206 0.93 -12.74 -33.18
C GLN A 206 1.05 -12.65 -31.65
N TYR A 207 2.14 -12.09 -31.12
CA TYR A 207 2.51 -12.20 -29.69
C TYR A 207 2.55 -10.85 -28.97
N GLY A 208 2.18 -9.76 -29.66
CA GLY A 208 2.19 -8.42 -29.10
C GLY A 208 1.23 -8.24 -27.93
N HIS A 209 0.11 -8.98 -27.89
CA HIS A 209 -0.78 -8.96 -26.74
C HIS A 209 -0.13 -9.61 -25.51
N ASN A 210 0.44 -10.80 -25.65
CA ASN A 210 1.13 -11.51 -24.56
C ASN A 210 2.30 -10.69 -24.00
N ALA A 211 3.05 -9.99 -24.86
CA ALA A 211 4.13 -9.12 -24.42
C ALA A 211 3.62 -7.91 -23.60
N LYS A 212 2.51 -7.30 -24.00
CA LYS A 212 1.87 -6.20 -23.23
C LYS A 212 1.32 -6.69 -21.90
N GLU A 213 0.76 -7.90 -21.87
CA GLU A 213 0.32 -8.54 -20.62
C GLU A 213 1.50 -8.83 -19.69
N LEU A 214 2.61 -9.35 -20.22
CA LEU A 214 3.87 -9.53 -19.48
C LEU A 214 4.33 -8.21 -18.83
N ARG A 215 4.31 -7.11 -19.59
CA ARG A 215 4.67 -5.79 -19.07
C ARG A 215 3.71 -5.30 -17.99
N ALA A 216 2.40 -5.47 -18.19
CA ALA A 216 1.41 -5.07 -17.19
C ALA A 216 1.55 -5.88 -15.88
N LYS A 217 1.80 -7.19 -15.96
CA LYS A 217 2.06 -8.04 -14.79
C LYS A 217 3.36 -7.64 -14.07
N LEU A 218 4.42 -7.31 -14.83
CA LEU A 218 5.67 -6.78 -14.27
C LEU A 218 5.43 -5.48 -13.49
N ASP A 219 4.69 -4.52 -14.07
CA ASP A 219 4.39 -3.25 -13.41
C ASP A 219 3.58 -3.45 -12.12
N ILE A 220 2.67 -4.44 -12.08
CA ILE A 220 1.94 -4.81 -10.86
C ILE A 220 2.87 -5.35 -9.77
N ILE A 221 3.82 -6.22 -10.12
CA ILE A 221 4.77 -6.83 -9.16
C ILE A 221 5.72 -5.76 -8.60
N LEU A 222 6.23 -4.85 -9.44
CA LEU A 222 7.18 -3.82 -9.03
C LEU A 222 6.53 -2.65 -8.28
N GLY A 223 5.22 -2.43 -8.45
CA GLY A 223 4.50 -1.29 -7.87
C GLY A 223 4.62 0.00 -8.69
N ASP A 224 4.22 1.13 -8.09
CA ASP A 224 4.28 2.43 -8.75
C ASP A 224 5.73 2.82 -9.05
N ALA A 225 6.03 3.28 -10.26
CA ALA A 225 7.39 3.71 -10.62
C ALA A 225 7.95 4.84 -9.72
N LYS A 226 7.08 5.64 -9.09
CA LYS A 226 7.46 6.69 -8.13
C LYS A 226 7.59 6.19 -6.71
N ASP A 227 6.99 5.04 -6.40
CA ASP A 227 7.02 4.40 -5.08
C ASP A 227 7.04 2.88 -5.26
N PRO A 228 8.17 2.31 -5.75
CA PRO A 228 8.25 0.90 -6.05
C PRO A 228 8.26 0.07 -4.76
N VAL A 229 7.84 -1.18 -4.88
CA VAL A 229 7.90 -2.15 -3.79
C VAL A 229 9.35 -2.28 -3.32
N ARG A 230 9.59 -1.96 -2.04
CA ARG A 230 10.90 -2.11 -1.42
C ARG A 230 11.17 -3.56 -1.05
N ILE A 231 12.36 -4.04 -1.40
CA ILE A 231 12.81 -5.41 -1.12
C ILE A 231 13.54 -5.43 0.22
N THR A 232 12.78 -5.28 1.31
CA THR A 232 13.35 -5.02 2.64
C THR A 232 13.87 -6.28 3.34
N ASN A 233 13.50 -7.48 2.90
CA ASN A 233 13.91 -8.74 3.51
C ASN A 233 13.99 -9.89 2.49
N GLU A 234 14.46 -11.05 2.96
CA GLU A 234 14.72 -12.23 2.13
C GLU A 234 13.44 -12.89 1.58
N ARG A 235 12.34 -12.83 2.33
CA ARG A 235 11.07 -13.36 1.84
C ARG A 235 10.56 -12.57 0.65
N ILE A 236 10.50 -11.24 0.77
CA ILE A 236 10.10 -10.35 -0.33
C ILE A 236 10.99 -10.57 -1.56
N ARG A 237 12.31 -10.66 -1.37
CA ARG A 237 13.25 -10.94 -2.46
C ARG A 237 12.89 -12.23 -3.20
N LYS A 238 12.63 -13.30 -2.46
CA LYS A 238 12.37 -14.62 -3.02
C LYS A 238 11.02 -14.66 -3.72
N GLU A 239 9.97 -14.15 -3.08
CA GLU A 239 8.62 -14.14 -3.65
C GLU A 239 8.56 -13.26 -4.90
N MET A 240 9.17 -12.07 -4.87
CA MET A 240 9.27 -11.23 -6.05
C MET A 240 10.03 -11.92 -7.18
N MET A 241 11.13 -12.62 -6.89
CA MET A 241 11.85 -13.39 -7.91
C MET A 241 11.03 -14.56 -8.46
N ASP A 242 10.28 -15.26 -7.60
CA ASP A 242 9.40 -16.35 -8.00
C ASP A 242 8.25 -15.83 -8.89
N ASP A 243 7.64 -14.68 -8.54
CA ASP A 243 6.61 -14.01 -9.33
C ASP A 243 7.14 -13.53 -10.69
N LEU A 244 8.32 -12.89 -10.71
CA LEU A 244 8.97 -12.47 -11.94
C LEU A 244 9.29 -13.66 -12.85
N ASN A 245 9.76 -14.78 -12.29
CA ASN A 245 9.94 -16.01 -13.06
C ASN A 245 8.61 -16.59 -13.56
N SER A 246 7.56 -16.52 -12.75
CA SER A 246 6.23 -17.01 -13.12
C SER A 246 5.63 -16.23 -14.29
N ILE A 247 5.80 -14.90 -14.36
CA ILE A 247 5.26 -14.12 -15.48
C ILE A 247 6.02 -14.38 -16.79
N ILE A 248 7.32 -14.70 -16.70
CA ILE A 248 8.09 -15.18 -17.86
C ILE A 248 7.58 -16.55 -18.30
N ASP A 249 7.41 -17.49 -17.38
CA ASP A 249 6.89 -18.82 -17.68
C ASP A 249 5.49 -18.72 -18.34
N ASP A 250 4.62 -17.84 -17.83
CA ASP A 250 3.29 -17.58 -18.41
C ASP A 250 3.39 -17.06 -19.84
N PHE A 251 4.28 -16.11 -20.12
CA PHE A 251 4.51 -15.64 -21.49
C PHE A 251 4.87 -16.79 -22.44
N PHE A 252 5.77 -17.70 -22.04
CA PHE A 252 6.17 -18.84 -22.86
C PHE A 252 5.10 -19.92 -22.99
N MET A 253 4.34 -20.17 -21.92
CA MET A 253 3.20 -21.09 -21.96
C MET A 253 2.09 -20.58 -22.88
N ASP A 254 1.68 -19.32 -22.75
CA ASP A 254 0.58 -18.72 -23.50
C ASP A 254 0.90 -18.58 -25.00
N THR A 255 2.18 -18.42 -25.32
CA THR A 255 2.66 -18.32 -26.71
C THR A 255 3.06 -19.67 -27.30
N ASN A 256 3.09 -20.74 -26.50
CA ASN A 256 3.62 -22.05 -26.85
C ASN A 256 5.05 -22.00 -27.43
N MET A 257 5.86 -21.05 -26.95
CA MET A 257 7.27 -20.90 -27.29
C MET A 257 8.15 -21.54 -26.20
N ASN A 258 9.42 -21.79 -26.50
CA ASN A 258 10.36 -22.30 -25.50
C ASN A 258 11.15 -21.16 -24.84
N ARG A 259 11.27 -21.22 -23.51
CA ARG A 259 12.07 -20.28 -22.73
C ARG A 259 13.56 -20.57 -22.93
N PRO A 260 14.36 -19.64 -23.48
CA PRO A 260 15.80 -19.82 -23.57
C PRO A 260 16.45 -19.78 -22.18
N LEU A 261 17.58 -20.47 -22.03
CA LEU A 261 18.33 -20.49 -20.77
C LEU A 261 18.91 -19.13 -20.39
N ASN A 262 19.26 -18.31 -21.38
CA ASN A 262 19.81 -16.97 -21.19
C ASN A 262 19.08 -15.99 -22.10
N ILE A 263 18.74 -14.82 -21.55
CA ILE A 263 18.18 -13.69 -22.29
C ILE A 263 19.12 -12.51 -22.08
N THR A 264 19.56 -11.88 -23.17
CA THR A 264 20.41 -10.70 -23.09
C THR A 264 19.64 -9.54 -22.45
N LYS A 265 20.23 -8.90 -21.44
CA LYS A 265 19.57 -7.83 -20.67
C LYS A 265 19.33 -6.57 -21.50
N PHE A 266 18.15 -5.98 -21.35
CA PHE A 266 17.87 -4.66 -21.88
C PHE A 266 18.70 -3.61 -21.13
N ASN A 267 19.40 -2.75 -21.87
CA ASN A 267 20.14 -1.64 -21.30
C ASN A 267 19.58 -0.35 -21.90
N PRO A 268 18.86 0.48 -21.13
CA PRO A 268 18.27 1.72 -21.63
C PRO A 268 19.28 2.68 -22.26
N ASN A 269 20.56 2.61 -21.87
CA ASN A 269 21.58 3.47 -22.48
C ASN A 269 22.02 3.01 -23.87
N ILE A 270 21.85 1.72 -24.20
CA ILE A 270 22.34 1.10 -25.43
C ILE A 270 21.19 0.72 -26.37
N HIS A 271 20.01 0.38 -25.83
CA HIS A 271 18.91 -0.22 -26.57
C HIS A 271 17.66 0.67 -26.64
N ASP A 272 17.54 1.72 -25.83
CA ASP A 272 16.36 2.61 -25.92
C ASP A 272 16.45 3.51 -27.14
N TYR A 273 15.74 3.17 -28.21
CA TYR A 273 15.64 3.99 -29.41
C TYR A 273 14.50 5.04 -29.36
N THR A 274 13.65 4.99 -28.33
CA THR A 274 12.53 5.94 -28.20
C THR A 274 13.03 7.30 -27.73
N ASN A 275 14.00 7.32 -26.82
CA ASN A 275 14.64 8.54 -26.34
C ASN A 275 16.00 8.80 -27.01
N LYS A 276 16.65 7.78 -27.58
CA LYS A 276 17.97 7.87 -28.24
C LYS A 276 17.92 7.19 -29.62
N PRO A 277 17.42 7.85 -30.68
CA PRO A 277 17.22 7.23 -31.99
C PRO A 277 18.46 6.56 -32.58
N GLU A 278 19.66 7.00 -32.21
CA GLU A 278 20.94 6.39 -32.57
C GLU A 278 21.10 4.93 -32.10
N ASN A 279 20.33 4.49 -31.11
CA ASN A 279 20.34 3.13 -30.58
C ASN A 279 19.51 2.14 -31.41
N ARG A 280 18.91 2.56 -32.52
CA ARG A 280 18.00 1.73 -33.33
C ARG A 280 18.63 0.41 -33.77
N ASP A 281 19.85 0.44 -34.28
CA ASP A 281 20.55 -0.76 -34.75
C ASP A 281 20.85 -1.74 -33.59
N ASN A 282 21.22 -1.21 -32.43
CA ASN A 282 21.46 -2.01 -31.22
C ASN A 282 20.16 -2.65 -30.71
N PHE A 283 19.06 -1.90 -30.74
CA PHE A 283 17.73 -2.41 -30.41
C PHE A 283 17.31 -3.55 -31.35
N ASP A 284 17.39 -3.32 -32.66
CA ASP A 284 16.97 -4.31 -33.66
C ASP A 284 17.86 -5.58 -33.56
N LYS A 285 19.15 -5.43 -33.23
CA LYS A 285 20.05 -6.55 -32.93
C LYS A 285 19.61 -7.33 -31.69
N LEU A 286 19.29 -6.66 -30.58
CA LEU A 286 18.80 -7.31 -29.36
C LEU A 286 17.52 -8.10 -29.63
N VAL A 287 16.57 -7.51 -30.37
CA VAL A 287 15.31 -8.16 -30.74
C VAL A 287 15.57 -9.42 -31.57
N LYS A 288 16.45 -9.33 -32.57
CA LYS A 288 16.81 -10.46 -33.42
C LYS A 288 17.45 -11.60 -32.60
N GLU A 289 18.46 -11.28 -31.80
CA GLU A 289 19.17 -12.24 -30.95
C GLU A 289 18.21 -12.96 -29.99
N THR A 290 17.30 -12.21 -29.37
CA THR A 290 16.30 -12.77 -28.44
C THR A 290 15.38 -13.75 -29.14
N ARG A 291 14.86 -13.39 -30.32
CA ARG A 291 13.96 -14.28 -31.09
C ARG A 291 14.68 -15.53 -31.59
N GLU A 292 15.93 -15.42 -31.99
CA GLU A 292 16.76 -16.56 -32.37
C GLU A 292 17.04 -17.48 -31.16
N ALA A 293 17.29 -16.92 -29.98
CA ALA A 293 17.45 -17.71 -28.75
C ALA A 293 16.17 -18.47 -28.39
N VAL A 294 15.00 -17.82 -28.46
CA VAL A 294 13.69 -18.46 -28.24
C VAL A 294 13.42 -19.57 -29.26
N ALA A 295 13.70 -19.33 -30.54
CA ALA A 295 13.46 -20.33 -31.60
C ALA A 295 14.35 -21.57 -31.47
N ASN A 296 15.54 -21.43 -30.89
CA ASN A 296 16.51 -22.52 -30.70
C ASN A 296 16.42 -23.16 -29.30
N ALA A 297 15.56 -22.65 -28.41
CA ALA A 297 15.42 -23.16 -27.05
C ALA A 297 14.74 -24.54 -27.04
N ASP A 298 15.24 -25.43 -26.18
CA ASP A 298 14.64 -26.75 -25.94
C ASP A 298 13.49 -26.68 -24.91
N GLU A 299 12.86 -27.81 -24.66
CA GLU A 299 11.74 -27.91 -23.71
C GLU A 299 12.17 -28.11 -22.25
N SER A 300 13.47 -28.04 -21.93
CA SER A 300 13.98 -28.37 -20.59
C SER A 300 13.41 -27.48 -19.49
N TRP A 301 13.08 -26.22 -19.82
CA TRP A 301 12.47 -25.24 -18.93
C TRP A 301 11.10 -25.70 -18.37
N LYS A 302 10.35 -26.53 -19.11
CA LYS A 302 9.01 -27.01 -18.70
C LYS A 302 9.06 -27.85 -17.43
N THR A 303 10.22 -28.44 -17.11
CA THR A 303 10.44 -29.21 -15.86
C THR A 303 10.88 -28.36 -14.68
N ARG A 304 11.12 -27.06 -14.89
CA ARG A 304 11.69 -26.13 -13.90
C ARG A 304 10.79 -24.93 -13.62
N THR A 305 9.55 -24.94 -14.10
CA THR A 305 8.64 -23.80 -13.91
C THR A 305 8.29 -23.60 -12.44
N VAL A 306 8.08 -22.34 -12.07
CA VAL A 306 7.77 -21.97 -10.68
C VAL A 306 6.46 -22.63 -10.24
N LYS A 307 5.43 -22.61 -11.09
CA LYS A 307 4.10 -23.18 -10.80
C LYS A 307 4.12 -24.70 -10.51
N ILE A 308 4.99 -25.46 -11.18
CA ILE A 308 5.16 -26.90 -10.88
C ILE A 308 5.93 -27.09 -9.56
N THR A 309 6.94 -26.26 -9.32
CA THR A 309 7.78 -26.32 -8.11
C THR A 309 6.99 -25.99 -6.84
N VAL A 310 6.03 -25.06 -6.90
CA VAL A 310 5.13 -24.73 -5.77
C VAL A 310 4.20 -25.91 -5.43
N ASN A 311 3.61 -26.55 -6.45
CA ASN A 311 2.75 -27.73 -6.27
C ASN A 311 3.53 -28.95 -5.71
N LEU A 312 4.77 -29.17 -6.13
CA LEU A 312 5.63 -30.24 -5.60
C LEU A 312 6.02 -30.00 -4.14
N LYS A 313 6.27 -28.75 -3.73
CA LYS A 313 6.59 -28.41 -2.33
C LYS A 313 5.40 -28.57 -1.39
N GLN A 314 4.18 -28.28 -1.85
CA GLN A 314 2.95 -28.52 -1.06
C GLN A 314 2.69 -30.03 -0.83
N ASN A 315 2.96 -30.88 -1.83
CA ASN A 315 2.77 -32.32 -1.72
C ASN A 315 3.83 -33.05 -0.87
N LEU A 316 4.99 -32.43 -0.61
CA LEU A 316 6.04 -32.98 0.26
C LEU A 316 5.88 -32.56 1.74
N LEU A 317 4.89 -31.71 2.05
CA LEU A 317 4.58 -31.21 3.40
C LEU A 317 3.27 -31.80 3.97
N LEU A 318 2.70 -32.83 3.32
CA LEU A 318 1.59 -33.67 3.79
C LEU A 318 2.09 -35.07 4.15
#